data_AF-A0AAD4XU89-F1
#
_entry.id   AF-A0AAD4XU89-F1
#
_cell.length_a   1.000
_cell.length_b   1.000
_cell.length_c   1.000
_cell.angle_alpha   90.00
_cell.angle_beta   90.00
_cell.angle_gamma   90.00
#
_symmetry.space_group_name_H-M   'P 1'
#
loop_
_entity.id
_entity.type
_entity.pdbx_description
1 polymer ?
#
loop_
_entity_poly.entity_id
_entity_poly.type
_entity_poly.pdbx_seq_one_letter_code
_entity_poly.pdbx_strand_id
1 'polypeptide(L)'
;MAMNKQPDDDTWYKLFRKSMKAPDGFCMQIYIFMVNCRRRRLHSYGIFPGLECKVAIEESSRVGASCFYIDRDINVTYQQLSKVPSFDLLWKAYCDSRLSGLTDFAYGKYTRSFVREISGKQKKRCPDIFKVITEDRDKFMFTNLRNFQGKVVAVVGMAHMDGIELLWKLAEEDDNSSIC
;
A
#
# COMPACT_ATOMS: atom_id res chain seq x y z
N MET A 1 11.12 16.03 19.33
CA MET A 1 10.50 15.22 20.39
C MET A 1 10.09 13.88 19.80
N ALA A 2 10.80 12.80 20.13
CA ALA A 2 10.43 11.46 19.68
C ALA A 2 9.13 11.04 20.37
N MET A 3 8.01 11.08 19.64
CA MET A 3 6.76 10.50 20.11
C MET A 3 6.89 8.98 20.05
N ASN A 4 7.11 8.38 21.22
CA ASN A 4 6.94 6.96 21.49
C ASN A 4 5.46 6.60 21.27
N LYS A 5 5.07 6.34 20.02
CA LYS A 5 3.73 5.83 19.72
C LYS A 5 3.73 4.36 20.13
N GLN A 6 3.22 4.09 21.34
CA GLN A 6 2.89 2.75 21.79
C GLN A 6 2.11 2.04 20.66
N PRO A 7 2.43 0.79 20.32
CA PRO A 7 1.66 0.07 19.31
C PRO A 7 0.19 0.07 19.76
N ASP A 8 -0.72 0.45 18.86
CA ASP A 8 -2.15 0.47 19.16
C ASP A 8 -2.52 -0.85 19.86
N ASP A 9 -2.94 -0.78 21.13
CA ASP A 9 -3.27 -1.95 21.96
C ASP A 9 -4.50 -2.71 21.44
N ASP A 10 -5.05 -2.24 20.31
CA ASP A 10 -6.39 -2.53 19.84
C ASP A 10 -6.69 -4.01 19.97
N THR A 11 -7.49 -4.40 20.96
CA THR A 11 -7.94 -5.78 21.14
C THR A 11 -8.57 -6.27 19.84
N TRP A 12 -8.51 -7.57 19.54
CA TRP A 12 -9.17 -8.14 18.36
C TRP A 12 -10.64 -7.68 18.21
N TYR A 13 -11.32 -7.51 19.34
CA TYR A 13 -12.65 -6.94 19.43
C TYR A 13 -12.75 -5.47 18.94
N LYS A 14 -11.79 -4.61 19.30
CA LYS A 14 -11.76 -3.21 18.83
C LYS A 14 -11.53 -3.15 17.32
N LEU A 15 -10.59 -3.94 16.80
CA LEU A 15 -10.34 -4.06 15.35
C LEU A 15 -11.58 -4.55 14.62
N PHE A 16 -12.23 -5.60 15.14
CA PHE A 16 -13.49 -6.10 14.60
C PHE A 16 -14.55 -5.01 14.55
N ARG A 17 -14.83 -4.34 15.68
CA ARG A 17 -15.84 -3.27 15.73
C ARG A 17 -15.52 -2.11 14.78
N LYS A 18 -14.24 -1.77 14.60
CA LYS A 18 -13.83 -0.73 13.65
C LYS A 18 -14.11 -1.16 12.20
N SER A 19 -13.77 -2.38 11.85
CA SER A 19 -14.01 -2.93 10.50
C SER A 19 -15.50 -3.06 10.17
N MET A 20 -16.34 -3.43 11.15
CA MET A 20 -17.80 -3.54 10.96
C MET A 20 -18.49 -2.18 10.72
N LYS A 21 -17.80 -1.05 10.92
CA LYS A 21 -18.30 0.28 10.59
C LYS A 21 -18.01 0.70 9.15
N ALA A 22 -17.28 -0.11 8.39
CA ALA A 22 -16.96 0.22 7.02
C ALA A 22 -18.25 0.29 6.16
N PRO A 23 -18.38 1.33 5.33
CA PRO A 23 -19.43 1.36 4.30
C PRO A 23 -19.19 0.23 3.28
N ASP A 24 -20.20 -0.08 2.47
CA ASP A 24 -20.12 -1.00 1.31
C ASP A 24 -20.32 -2.51 1.58
N GLY A 25 -20.97 -2.87 2.69
CA GLY A 25 -21.53 -4.22 2.91
C GLY A 25 -20.60 -5.23 3.59
N PHE A 26 -21.16 -6.40 3.94
CA PHE A 26 -20.53 -7.37 4.86
C PHE A 26 -19.19 -7.94 4.35
N CYS A 27 -19.05 -8.16 3.04
CA CYS A 27 -17.81 -8.70 2.47
C CYS A 27 -16.65 -7.70 2.60
N MET A 28 -16.92 -6.41 2.43
CA MET A 28 -15.92 -5.35 2.60
C MET A 28 -15.51 -5.21 4.07
N GLN A 29 -16.46 -5.35 5.00
CA GLN A 29 -16.18 -5.36 6.44
C GLN A 29 -15.24 -6.51 6.82
N ILE A 30 -15.49 -7.73 6.31
CA ILE A 30 -14.61 -8.89 6.50
C ILE A 30 -13.23 -8.63 5.87
N TYR A 31 -13.17 -8.10 4.66
CA TYR A 31 -11.91 -7.75 3.99
C TYR A 31 -11.09 -6.75 4.82
N ILE A 32 -11.70 -5.64 5.25
CA ILE A 32 -11.04 -4.61 6.07
C ILE A 32 -10.58 -5.22 7.40
N PHE A 33 -11.38 -6.09 8.01
CA PHE A 33 -10.94 -6.83 9.19
C PHE A 33 -9.68 -7.64 8.91
N MET A 34 -9.63 -8.44 7.84
CA MET A 34 -8.44 -9.21 7.49
C MET A 34 -7.21 -8.33 7.21
N VAL A 35 -7.38 -7.18 6.54
CA VAL A 35 -6.31 -6.21 6.32
C VAL A 35 -5.78 -5.66 7.66
N ASN A 36 -6.67 -5.30 8.58
CA ASN A 36 -6.27 -4.83 9.92
C ASN A 36 -5.55 -5.93 10.72
N CYS A 37 -6.02 -7.18 10.65
CA CYS A 37 -5.37 -8.33 11.25
C CYS A 37 -3.97 -8.57 10.66
N ARG A 38 -3.80 -8.40 9.34
CA ARG A 38 -2.49 -8.45 8.68
C ARG A 38 -1.60 -7.32 9.18
N ARG A 39 -2.08 -6.07 9.21
CA ARG A 39 -1.33 -4.90 9.72
C ARG A 39 -0.84 -5.12 11.15
N ARG A 40 -1.70 -5.63 12.04
CA ARG A 40 -1.31 -5.97 13.42
C ARG A 40 -0.18 -7.00 13.47
N ARG A 41 -0.24 -8.05 12.62
CA ARG A 41 0.85 -9.04 12.53
C ARG A 41 2.16 -8.40 12.06
N LEU A 42 2.13 -7.53 11.04
CA LEU A 42 3.33 -6.81 10.60
C LEU A 42 3.96 -5.99 11.73
N HIS A 43 3.12 -5.29 12.52
CA HIS A 43 3.59 -4.53 13.68
C HIS A 43 4.22 -5.43 14.74
N SER A 44 3.69 -6.64 14.98
CA SER A 44 4.32 -7.59 15.92
C SER A 44 5.69 -8.10 15.45
N TYR A 45 5.96 -8.03 14.13
CA TYR A 45 7.28 -8.29 13.55
C TYR A 45 8.15 -7.04 13.46
N GLY A 46 7.76 -5.93 14.11
CA GLY A 46 8.54 -4.68 14.12
C GLY A 46 8.49 -3.89 12.81
N ILE A 47 7.59 -4.23 11.89
CA ILE A 47 7.46 -3.56 10.60
C ILE A 47 6.22 -2.68 10.62
N PHE A 48 6.45 -1.40 10.38
CA PHE A 48 5.44 -0.35 10.48
C PHE A 48 5.27 0.33 9.12
N PRO A 49 4.37 -0.18 8.26
CA PRO A 49 4.10 0.44 6.96
C PRO A 49 3.65 1.90 7.12
N GLY A 50 4.23 2.80 6.33
CA GLY A 50 3.95 4.23 6.36
C GLY A 50 4.85 5.03 7.31
N LEU A 51 5.79 4.40 8.02
CA LEU A 51 6.78 5.11 8.82
C LEU A 51 7.69 5.97 7.92
N GLU A 52 7.99 5.49 6.72
CA GLU A 52 8.71 6.22 5.67
C GLU A 52 8.03 7.56 5.33
N CYS A 53 6.70 7.56 5.20
CA CYS A 53 5.93 8.78 4.93
C CYS A 53 5.94 9.74 6.13
N LYS A 54 5.88 9.21 7.36
CA LYS A 54 5.98 10.02 8.57
C LYS A 54 7.33 10.73 8.66
N VAL A 55 8.42 9.99 8.44
CA VAL A 55 9.78 10.54 8.41
C VAL A 55 9.92 11.57 7.29
N ALA A 56 9.35 11.32 6.11
CA ALA A 56 9.36 12.28 5.00
C ALA A 56 8.68 13.61 5.38
N ILE A 57 7.52 13.56 6.06
CA ILE A 57 6.81 14.75 6.51
C ILE A 57 7.66 15.52 7.54
N GLU A 58 8.24 14.82 8.51
CA GLU A 58 9.08 15.43 9.56
C GLU A 58 10.33 16.09 8.95
N GLU A 59 11.03 15.40 8.05
CA GLU A 59 12.22 15.92 7.38
C GLU A 59 11.91 17.07 6.43
N SER A 60 10.79 17.03 5.71
CA SER A 60 10.35 18.14 4.85
C SER A 60 10.16 19.42 5.66
N SER A 61 9.54 19.32 6.85
CA SER A 61 9.37 20.45 7.76
C SER A 61 10.71 20.95 8.30
N ARG A 62 11.64 20.05 8.63
CA ARG A 62 12.98 20.40 9.15
C ARG A 62 13.80 21.19 8.13
N VAL A 63 13.71 20.86 6.85
CA VAL A 63 14.47 21.52 5.78
C VAL A 63 13.71 22.68 5.13
N GLY A 64 12.46 22.94 5.54
CA GLY A 64 11.62 23.98 4.95
C GLY A 64 11.15 23.67 3.53
N ALA A 65 11.07 22.39 3.16
CA ALA A 65 10.57 21.96 1.85
C ALA A 65 9.03 21.84 1.86
N SER A 66 8.40 22.21 0.74
CA SER A 66 6.98 21.95 0.53
C SER A 66 6.70 20.44 0.50
N CYS A 67 5.67 20.00 1.23
CA CYS A 67 5.27 18.60 1.32
C CYS A 67 3.88 18.40 0.73
N PHE A 68 3.74 17.41 -0.16
CA PHE A 68 2.48 17.10 -0.84
C PHE A 68 2.16 15.60 -0.73
N TYR A 69 0.88 15.27 -0.57
CA TYR A 69 0.40 13.89 -0.62
C TYR A 69 0.10 13.51 -2.08
N ILE A 70 0.76 12.47 -2.57
CA ILE A 70 0.69 12.05 -3.98
C ILE A 70 -0.17 10.81 -4.21
N ASP A 71 -0.55 10.10 -3.15
CA ASP A 71 -1.31 8.86 -3.24
C ASP A 71 -2.82 9.15 -3.27
N ARG A 72 -3.58 8.13 -3.64
CA ARG A 72 -5.04 8.20 -3.76
C ARG A 72 -5.69 8.27 -2.38
N ASP A 73 -6.81 8.97 -2.29
CA ASP A 73 -7.69 8.89 -1.12
C ASP A 73 -8.14 7.43 -0.89
N ILE A 74 -8.03 6.97 0.35
CA ILE A 74 -8.32 5.58 0.70
C ILE A 74 -9.79 5.21 0.46
N ASN A 75 -10.72 6.16 0.59
CA ASN A 75 -12.14 5.95 0.34
C ASN A 75 -12.40 5.67 -1.14
N VAL A 76 -11.69 6.35 -2.05
CA VAL A 76 -11.78 6.06 -3.48
C VAL A 76 -11.25 4.64 -3.76
N THR A 77 -10.20 4.22 -3.07
CA THR A 77 -9.67 2.85 -3.18
C THR A 77 -10.70 1.82 -2.70
N TYR A 78 -11.36 2.08 -1.57
CA TYR A 78 -12.42 1.23 -1.04
C TYR A 78 -13.62 1.14 -1.99
N GLN A 79 -14.04 2.25 -2.59
CA GLN A 79 -15.11 2.28 -3.58
C GLN A 79 -14.77 1.52 -4.88
N GLN A 80 -13.49 1.51 -5.31
CA GLN A 80 -13.11 0.68 -6.44
C GLN A 80 -13.03 -0.79 -6.06
N LEU A 81 -12.61 -1.09 -4.84
CA LEU A 81 -12.51 -2.46 -4.34
C LEU A 81 -13.89 -3.09 -4.13
N SER A 82 -14.91 -2.32 -3.74
CA SER A 82 -16.29 -2.82 -3.59
C SER A 82 -16.93 -3.26 -4.91
N LYS A 83 -16.35 -2.87 -6.06
CA LYS A 83 -16.77 -3.33 -7.39
C LYS A 83 -16.19 -4.70 -7.76
N VAL A 84 -15.22 -5.23 -7.00
CA VAL A 84 -14.68 -6.57 -7.20
C VAL A 84 -15.70 -7.60 -6.67
N PRO A 85 -16.02 -8.68 -7.41
CA PRO A 85 -17.03 -9.65 -7.00
C PRO A 85 -16.80 -10.25 -5.59
N SER A 86 -17.86 -10.31 -4.79
CA SER A 86 -17.83 -10.61 -3.35
C SER A 86 -17.24 -11.98 -2.97
N PHE A 87 -17.52 -13.03 -3.75
CA PHE A 87 -16.99 -14.38 -3.51
C PHE A 87 -15.47 -14.44 -3.73
N ASP A 88 -15.00 -13.69 -4.72
CA ASP A 88 -13.61 -13.62 -5.11
C ASP A 88 -12.80 -12.86 -4.04
N LEU A 89 -13.35 -11.76 -3.49
CA LEU A 89 -12.75 -11.01 -2.38
C LEU A 89 -12.52 -11.88 -1.13
N LEU A 90 -13.52 -12.69 -0.76
CA LEU A 90 -13.46 -13.58 0.42
C LEU A 90 -12.51 -14.76 0.20
N TRP A 91 -12.58 -15.42 -0.96
CA TRP A 91 -11.69 -16.52 -1.34
C TRP A 91 -10.22 -16.07 -1.42
N LYS A 92 -9.99 -14.87 -1.96
CA LYS A 92 -8.66 -14.25 -2.11
C LYS A 92 -8.06 -13.83 -0.77
N ALA A 93 -8.86 -13.29 0.14
CA ALA A 93 -8.38 -12.93 1.48
C ALA A 93 -8.12 -14.16 2.38
N TYR A 94 -8.90 -15.23 2.19
CA TYR A 94 -8.57 -16.55 2.74
C TYR A 94 -7.23 -17.07 2.20
N CYS A 95 -6.99 -17.00 0.88
CA CYS A 95 -5.72 -17.41 0.27
C CYS A 95 -4.52 -16.53 0.71
N ASP A 96 -4.74 -15.24 0.94
CA ASP A 96 -3.72 -14.29 1.43
C ASP A 96 -3.38 -14.54 2.91
N SER A 97 -4.34 -14.95 3.72
CA SER A 97 -4.10 -15.39 5.10
C SER A 97 -3.17 -16.61 5.19
N ARG A 98 -3.19 -17.46 4.14
CA ARG A 98 -2.32 -18.63 3.96
C ARG A 98 -1.02 -18.32 3.19
N LEU A 99 -0.73 -17.07 2.86
CA LEU A 99 0.54 -16.73 2.22
C LEU A 99 1.66 -17.02 3.23
N SER A 100 2.39 -18.11 3.00
CA SER A 100 3.50 -18.65 3.79
C SER A 100 4.71 -17.72 3.96
N GLY A 101 4.63 -16.46 3.51
CA GLY A 101 5.68 -15.46 3.67
C GLY A 101 5.67 -14.75 5.02
N LEU A 102 4.67 -15.00 5.89
CA LEU A 102 4.62 -14.40 7.23
C LEU A 102 5.65 -15.00 8.19
N THR A 103 6.04 -16.27 8.00
CA THR A 103 7.16 -16.89 8.73
C THR A 103 8.50 -16.29 8.30
N ASP A 104 8.70 -16.05 7.01
CA ASP A 104 9.88 -15.34 6.51
C ASP A 104 9.91 -13.87 6.95
N PHE A 105 8.75 -13.27 7.25
CA PHE A 105 8.64 -11.94 7.84
C PHE A 105 9.12 -11.88 9.29
N ALA A 106 8.99 -13.00 10.02
CA ALA A 106 9.42 -13.14 11.41
C ALA A 106 10.93 -13.39 11.54
N TYR A 107 11.55 -14.01 10.53
CA TYR A 107 12.96 -14.43 10.54
C TYR A 107 13.84 -13.69 9.51
N GLY A 108 13.25 -12.98 8.55
CA GLY A 108 13.90 -12.44 7.37
C GLY A 108 13.84 -10.92 7.25
N LYS A 109 14.87 -10.36 6.62
CA LYS A 109 15.07 -8.94 6.38
C LYS A 109 13.96 -8.40 5.45
N TYR A 110 13.22 -7.39 5.91
CA TYR A 110 12.26 -6.63 5.07
C TYR A 110 13.01 -5.91 3.94
N THR A 111 13.04 -6.52 2.76
CA THR A 111 13.84 -6.08 1.60
C THR A 111 12.98 -5.94 0.35
N ARG A 112 13.48 -5.16 -0.62
CA ARG A 112 12.78 -4.92 -1.89
C ARG A 112 12.53 -6.21 -2.69
N SER A 113 13.48 -7.14 -2.69
CA SER A 113 13.32 -8.45 -3.33
C SER A 113 12.20 -9.28 -2.70
N PHE A 114 12.13 -9.30 -1.37
CA PHE A 114 11.06 -9.98 -0.64
C PHE A 114 9.68 -9.37 -0.95
N VAL A 115 9.57 -8.04 -0.88
CA VAL A 115 8.32 -7.34 -1.22
C VAL A 115 7.90 -7.65 -2.67
N ARG A 116 8.84 -7.66 -3.62
CA ARG A 116 8.59 -8.02 -5.02
C ARG A 116 8.05 -9.44 -5.16
N GLU A 117 8.61 -10.41 -4.45
CA GLU A 117 8.15 -11.80 -4.50
C GLU A 117 6.70 -11.93 -3.98
N ILE A 118 6.41 -11.32 -2.83
CA ILE A 118 5.08 -11.31 -2.21
C ILE A 118 4.06 -10.63 -3.12
N SER A 119 4.38 -9.45 -3.65
CA SER A 119 3.55 -8.74 -4.62
C SER A 119 3.30 -9.56 -5.88
N GLY A 120 4.31 -10.27 -6.38
CA GLY A 120 4.17 -11.16 -7.54
C GLY A 120 3.24 -12.35 -7.28
N LYS A 121 3.34 -12.99 -6.10
CA LYS A 121 2.40 -14.05 -5.67
C LYS A 121 0.98 -13.50 -5.53
N GLN A 122 0.83 -12.29 -4.98
CA GLN A 122 -0.47 -11.65 -4.83
C GLN A 122 -1.09 -11.31 -6.18
N LYS A 123 -0.32 -10.74 -7.13
CA LYS A 123 -0.77 -10.44 -8.49
C LYS A 123 -1.27 -11.68 -9.22
N LYS A 124 -0.57 -12.82 -9.10
CA LYS A 124 -0.99 -14.10 -9.72
C LYS A 124 -2.27 -14.66 -9.11
N ARG A 125 -2.43 -14.58 -7.79
CA ARG A 125 -3.59 -15.14 -7.08
C ARG A 125 -4.82 -14.25 -7.17
N CYS A 126 -4.62 -12.93 -7.14
CA CYS A 126 -5.65 -11.93 -6.90
C CYS A 126 -5.49 -10.74 -7.86
N PRO A 127 -5.51 -10.95 -9.19
CA PRO A 127 -5.17 -9.91 -10.15
C PRO A 127 -6.05 -8.65 -10.04
N ASP A 128 -7.36 -8.81 -9.88
CA ASP A 128 -8.29 -7.66 -9.79
C ASP A 128 -8.09 -6.84 -8.53
N ILE A 129 -7.81 -7.50 -7.41
CA ILE A 129 -7.51 -6.83 -6.15
C ILE A 129 -6.16 -6.11 -6.27
N PHE A 130 -5.12 -6.81 -6.76
CA PHE A 130 -3.78 -6.27 -6.93
C PHE A 130 -3.78 -5.03 -7.84
N LYS A 131 -4.57 -5.08 -8.92
CA LYS A 131 -4.80 -3.93 -9.80
C LYS A 131 -5.31 -2.72 -9.02
N VAL A 132 -6.35 -2.88 -8.20
CA VAL A 132 -6.94 -1.75 -7.46
C VAL A 132 -6.04 -1.24 -6.34
N ILE A 133 -5.44 -2.14 -5.54
CA ILE A 133 -4.68 -1.75 -4.33
C ILE A 133 -3.24 -1.31 -4.63
N THR A 134 -2.69 -1.70 -5.78
CA THR A 134 -1.31 -1.43 -6.17
C THR A 134 -1.26 -0.71 -7.51
N GLU A 135 -1.61 -1.34 -8.62
CA GLU A 135 -1.30 -0.80 -9.96
C GLU A 135 -2.03 0.53 -10.26
N ASP A 136 -3.30 0.63 -9.87
CA ASP A 136 -4.09 1.84 -10.05
C ASP A 136 -3.58 2.98 -9.15
N ARG A 137 -3.04 2.64 -7.97
CA ARG A 137 -2.41 3.60 -7.06
C ARG A 137 -1.04 4.03 -7.58
N ASP A 138 -0.26 3.10 -8.15
CA ASP A 138 1.02 3.41 -8.81
C ASP A 138 0.81 4.41 -9.95
N LYS A 139 -0.19 4.17 -10.80
CA LYS A 139 -0.58 5.10 -11.87
C LYS A 139 -0.98 6.47 -11.33
N PHE A 140 -1.81 6.50 -10.28
CA PHE A 140 -2.24 7.77 -9.67
C PHE A 140 -1.06 8.56 -9.09
N MET A 141 -0.18 7.89 -8.33
CA MET A 141 1.03 8.51 -7.78
C MET A 141 1.97 8.98 -8.87
N PHE A 142 2.18 8.17 -9.92
CA PHE A 142 3.00 8.53 -11.07
C PHE A 142 2.47 9.77 -11.79
N THR A 143 1.17 9.83 -12.09
CA THR A 143 0.55 11.00 -12.72
C THR A 143 0.71 12.25 -11.85
N ASN A 144 0.50 12.14 -10.54
CA ASN A 144 0.72 13.26 -9.62
C ASN A 144 2.18 13.71 -9.59
N LEU A 145 3.13 12.77 -9.58
CA LEU A 145 4.56 13.08 -9.60
C LEU A 145 4.99 13.83 -10.87
N ARG A 146 4.45 13.46 -12.03
CA ARG A 146 4.74 14.12 -13.31
C ARG A 146 4.23 15.55 -13.40
N ASN A 147 3.25 15.93 -12.58
CA ASN A 147 2.70 17.28 -12.55
C ASN A 147 3.56 18.30 -11.77
N PHE A 148 4.52 17.83 -10.97
CA PHE A 148 5.41 18.72 -10.24
C PHE A 148 6.56 19.21 -11.13
N GLN A 149 6.94 20.47 -10.95
CA GLN A 149 8.07 21.09 -11.63
C GLN A 149 9.27 21.22 -10.68
N GLY A 150 10.48 21.15 -11.24
CA GLY A 150 11.73 21.31 -10.49
C GLY A 150 12.25 20.02 -9.86
N LYS A 151 13.05 20.14 -8.81
CA LYS A 151 13.65 19.00 -8.10
C LYS A 151 12.69 18.50 -7.02
N VAL A 152 12.19 17.28 -7.21
CA VAL A 152 11.24 16.61 -6.32
C VAL A 152 11.87 15.34 -5.75
N VAL A 153 11.62 15.07 -4.47
CA VAL A 153 11.95 13.80 -3.83
C VAL A 153 10.65 13.10 -3.49
N ALA A 154 10.41 11.94 -4.11
CA ALA A 154 9.25 11.11 -3.83
C ALA A 154 9.59 10.06 -2.77
N VAL A 155 8.80 10.00 -1.69
CA VAL A 155 8.88 8.91 -0.70
C VAL A 155 7.64 8.06 -0.84
N VAL A 156 7.84 6.79 -1.20
CA VAL A 156 6.75 5.83 -1.44
C VAL A 156 7.04 4.51 -0.74
N GLY A 157 5.98 3.80 -0.39
CA GLY A 157 6.10 2.45 0.16
C GLY A 157 6.77 1.50 -0.83
N MET A 158 7.58 0.57 -0.31
CA MET A 158 8.39 -0.35 -1.13
C MET A 158 7.57 -1.18 -2.14
N ALA A 159 6.29 -1.42 -1.85
CA ALA A 159 5.36 -2.13 -2.74
C ALA A 159 5.05 -1.37 -4.03
N HIS A 160 5.25 -0.04 -4.04
CA HIS A 160 4.92 0.86 -5.16
C HIS A 160 6.15 1.25 -6.00
N MET A 161 7.37 1.08 -5.47
CA MET A 161 8.61 1.50 -6.14
C MET A 161 8.76 0.89 -7.54
N ASP A 162 8.59 -0.43 -7.65
CA ASP A 162 8.75 -1.14 -8.93
C ASP A 162 7.73 -0.68 -9.99
N GLY A 163 6.48 -0.43 -9.58
CA GLY A 163 5.42 0.02 -10.48
C GLY A 163 5.65 1.44 -10.97
N ILE A 164 6.04 2.35 -10.07
CA ILE A 164 6.35 3.74 -10.43
C ILE A 164 7.58 3.81 -11.34
N GLU A 165 8.66 3.09 -11.02
CA GLU A 165 9.87 3.04 -11.88
C GLU A 165 9.58 2.49 -13.28
N LEU A 166 8.69 1.50 -13.39
CA LEU A 166 8.27 0.97 -14.69
C LEU A 166 7.50 2.01 -15.51
N LEU A 167 6.52 2.68 -14.90
CA LEU A 167 5.75 3.74 -15.55
C LEU A 167 6.65 4.90 -15.99
N TRP A 168 7.67 5.21 -15.19
CA TRP A 168 8.65 6.25 -15.51
C TRP A 168 9.45 5.92 -16.77
N LYS A 169 9.97 4.70 -16.87
CA LYS A 169 10.71 4.24 -18.07
C LYS A 169 9.86 4.28 -19.33
N LEU A 170 8.61 3.79 -19.24
CA LEU A 170 7.69 3.80 -20.38
C LEU A 170 7.41 5.22 -20.87
N ALA A 171 7.21 6.17 -19.95
CA ALA A 171 6.99 7.56 -20.32
C ALA A 171 8.22 8.22 -20.95
N GLU A 172 9.43 7.89 -20.49
CA GLU A 172 10.68 8.37 -21.11
C GLU A 172 10.86 7.80 -22.54
N GLU A 173 10.48 6.54 -22.78
CA GLU A 173 10.49 5.93 -24.11
C GLU A 173 9.48 6.62 -25.05
N ASP A 174 8.26 6.87 -24.57
CA ASP A 174 7.21 7.57 -25.31
C ASP A 174 7.62 9.01 -25.66
N ASP A 175 8.17 9.77 -24.70
CA ASP A 175 8.65 11.14 -24.90
C ASP A 175 9.77 11.17 -25.97
N ASN A 176 10.68 10.21 -25.95
CA ASN A 176 11.77 10.10 -26.93
C ASN A 176 11.26 9.71 -28.33
N SER A 177 10.25 8.85 -28.42
CA SER A 177 9.64 8.45 -29.69
C SER A 177 8.83 9.57 -30.34
N SER A 178 8.28 10.49 -29.55
CA SER A 178 7.48 11.64 -30.01
C SER A 178 8.33 12.80 -30.55
N ILE A 179 9.65 12.75 -30.34
CA ILE A 179 10.63 13.75 -30.80
C ILE A 179 11.29 13.33 -32.13
N CYS A 180 11.06 12.09 -32.58
CA CYS A 180 11.53 11.56 -33.87
C CYS A 180 10.42 11.59 -34.93
#